data_AF-A0A9P5ZVS8-F1
#
_entry.id   AF-A0A9P5ZVS8-F1
#
_cell.length_a   1.000
_cell.length_b   1.000
_cell.length_c   1.000
_cell.angle_alpha   90.00
_cell.angle_beta   90.00
_cell.angle_gamma   90.00
#
_symmetry.space_group_name_H-M   'P 1'
#
loop_
_entity.id
_entity.type
_entity.pdbx_description
1 polymer ?
#
loop_
_entity_poly.entity_id
_entity_poly.type
_entity_poly.pdbx_seq_one_letter_code
_entity_poly.pdbx_strand_id
1 'polypeptide(L)'
;MSLLEARIAFYFFLVLVGLAETILGAFVVTGVSNDFFLTPFYATGAALAAITSIWTVVLIIFGLNPQWKHPLPKPGAHVTSTLVFTIVWVFYGIASAISMSSKCRHIQGNYCALAGAFTG
;
A
#
# COMPACT_ATOMS: atom_id res chain seq x y z
N MET A 1 -13.80 -10.71 21.20
CA MET A 1 -12.93 -10.83 20.03
C MET A 1 -11.53 -11.15 20.50
N SER A 2 -10.98 -12.30 20.11
CA SER A 2 -9.64 -12.70 20.50
C SER A 2 -8.58 -11.92 19.71
N LEU A 3 -7.35 -11.82 20.24
CA LEU A 3 -6.24 -11.15 19.55
C LEU A 3 -5.90 -11.81 18.21
N LEU A 4 -6.16 -13.11 18.08
CA LEU A 4 -6.04 -13.85 16.83
C LEU A 4 -7.10 -13.41 15.80
N GLU A 5 -8.36 -13.29 16.21
CA GLU A 5 -9.46 -12.83 15.34
C GLU A 5 -9.21 -11.41 14.83
N ALA A 6 -8.78 -10.50 15.71
CA ALA A 6 -8.47 -9.11 15.33
C ALA A 6 -7.35 -9.02 14.29
N ARG A 7 -6.29 -9.81 14.46
CA ARG A 7 -5.20 -9.87 13.50
C ARG A 7 -5.62 -10.46 12.15
N ILE A 8 -6.44 -11.52 12.16
CA ILE A 8 -6.95 -12.12 10.91
C ILE A 8 -7.85 -11.14 10.16
N ALA A 9 -8.75 -10.45 10.88
CA ALA A 9 -9.61 -9.42 10.29
C ALA A 9 -8.78 -8.26 9.68
N PHE A 10 -7.77 -7.80 10.41
CA PHE A 10 -6.83 -6.79 9.92
C PHE A 10 -6.08 -7.23 8.65
N TYR A 11 -5.61 -8.47 8.61
CA TYR A 11 -4.94 -9.00 7.42
C TYR A 11 -5.87 -9.18 6.23
N PHE A 12 -7.10 -9.62 6.45
CA PHE A 12 -8.12 -9.64 5.38
C PHE A 12 -8.35 -8.25 4.80
N PHE A 13 -8.46 -7.23 5.65
CA PHE A 13 -8.60 -5.86 5.22
C PHE A 13 -7.38 -5.38 4.41
N LEU A 14 -6.17 -5.65 4.88
CA LEU A 14 -4.94 -5.30 4.15
C LEU A 14 -4.87 -5.95 2.77
N VAL A 15 -5.26 -7.22 2.64
CA VAL A 15 -5.31 -7.91 1.35
C VAL A 15 -6.32 -7.25 0.42
N LEU A 16 -7.53 -6.93 0.91
CA LEU A 16 -8.56 -6.26 0.11
C LEU A 16 -8.11 -4.88 -0.37
N VAL A 17 -7.53 -4.07 0.53
CA VAL A 17 -7.00 -2.75 0.18
C VAL A 17 -5.87 -2.88 -0.85
N GLY A 18 -4.90 -3.78 -0.63
CA GLY A 18 -3.80 -3.96 -1.57
C GLY A 18 -4.25 -4.49 -2.93
N LEU A 19 -5.28 -5.35 -2.99
CA LEU A 19 -5.88 -5.76 -4.26
C LEU A 19 -6.58 -4.61 -4.98
N ALA A 20 -7.34 -3.78 -4.24
CA ALA A 20 -8.01 -2.60 -4.82
C ALA A 20 -6.99 -1.61 -5.39
N GLU A 21 -5.91 -1.31 -4.67
CA GLU A 21 -4.82 -0.44 -5.11
C GLU A 21 -4.09 -1.02 -6.34
N THR A 22 -3.86 -2.34 -6.36
CA THR A 22 -3.24 -3.04 -7.51
C THR A 22 -4.11 -2.88 -8.76
N ILE A 23 -5.41 -3.12 -8.64
CA ILE A 23 -6.37 -2.99 -9.74
C ILE A 23 -6.44 -1.54 -10.22
N LEU A 24 -6.55 -0.59 -9.30
CA LEU A 24 -6.61 0.84 -9.61
C LEU A 24 -5.36 1.30 -10.37
N GLY A 25 -4.18 0.97 -9.88
CA GLY A 25 -2.94 1.34 -10.58
C GLY A 25 -2.80 0.65 -11.94
N ALA A 26 -3.23 -0.61 -12.09
CA ALA A 26 -3.26 -1.27 -13.39
C ALA A 26 -4.20 -0.56 -14.38
N PHE A 27 -5.40 -0.13 -13.93
CA PHE A 27 -6.32 0.67 -14.74
C PHE A 27 -5.71 2.01 -15.15
N VAL A 28 -5.02 2.71 -14.25
CA VAL A 28 -4.39 4.01 -14.57
C VAL A 28 -3.23 3.85 -15.55
N VAL A 29 -2.43 2.78 -15.42
CA VAL A 29 -1.29 2.50 -16.29
C VAL A 29 -1.74 2.08 -17.70
N THR A 30 -2.81 1.30 -17.79
CA THR A 30 -3.34 0.80 -19.08
C THR A 30 -4.37 1.72 -19.73
N GLY A 31 -5.03 2.57 -18.95
CA GLY A 31 -6.10 3.45 -19.38
C GLY A 31 -5.65 4.89 -19.61
N VAL A 32 -5.43 5.25 -20.88
CA VAL A 32 -5.59 6.57 -21.54
C VAL A 32 -4.86 7.81 -20.95
N SER A 33 -4.31 7.77 -19.73
CA SER A 33 -3.54 8.89 -19.18
C SER A 33 -2.06 8.76 -19.59
N ASN A 34 -1.68 9.42 -20.70
CA ASN A 34 -0.28 9.59 -21.11
C ASN A 34 0.46 10.63 -20.22
N ASP A 35 0.11 10.71 -18.94
CA ASP A 35 0.78 11.58 -18.00
C ASP A 35 2.08 10.91 -17.54
N PHE A 36 3.14 11.13 -18.31
CA PHE A 36 4.50 10.58 -18.14
C PHE A 36 5.04 10.58 -16.70
N PHE A 37 4.53 11.50 -15.88
CA PHE A 37 4.93 11.67 -14.50
C PHE A 37 3.99 11.03 -13.47
N LEU A 38 2.73 10.70 -13.78
CA LEU A 38 1.81 10.03 -12.85
C LEU A 38 1.89 8.51 -13.02
N THR A 39 2.01 8.03 -14.26
CA THR A 39 2.08 6.60 -14.59
C THR A 39 3.15 5.84 -13.79
N PRO A 40 4.38 6.34 -13.59
CA PRO A 40 5.39 5.63 -12.80
C PRO A 40 5.02 5.46 -11.32
N PHE A 41 4.34 6.46 -10.73
CA PHE A 41 3.88 6.34 -9.34
C PHE A 41 2.77 5.31 -9.25
N TYR A 42 1.72 5.40 -10.06
CA TYR A 42 0.64 4.40 -10.05
C TYR A 42 1.15 2.97 -10.31
N ALA A 43 2.10 2.80 -11.22
CA ALA A 43 2.74 1.50 -11.46
C ALA A 43 3.52 1.00 -10.24
N THR A 44 4.32 1.85 -9.61
CA THR A 44 5.12 1.50 -8.43
C THR A 44 4.21 1.21 -7.22
N GLY A 45 3.17 2.01 -7.02
CA GLY A 45 2.16 1.81 -5.99
C GLY A 45 1.40 0.49 -6.18
N ALA A 46 0.98 0.16 -7.40
CA ALA A 46 0.34 -1.12 -7.71
C ALA A 46 1.26 -2.31 -7.45
N ALA A 47 2.54 -2.22 -7.84
CA ALA A 47 3.51 -3.27 -7.57
C ALA A 47 3.73 -3.46 -6.06
N LEU A 48 3.87 -2.35 -5.31
CA LEU A 48 4.02 -2.37 -3.86
C LEU A 48 2.78 -2.95 -3.16
N ALA A 49 1.59 -2.61 -3.64
CA ALA A 49 0.32 -3.15 -3.16
C ALA A 49 0.21 -4.65 -3.40
N ALA A 50 0.57 -5.14 -4.60
CA ALA A 50 0.59 -6.56 -4.91
C ALA A 50 1.57 -7.32 -3.98
N ILE A 51 2.79 -6.81 -3.80
CA ILE A 51 3.78 -7.40 -2.90
C ILE A 51 3.26 -7.45 -1.45
N THR A 52 2.68 -6.35 -0.97
CA THR A 52 2.12 -6.26 0.39
C THR A 52 0.98 -7.27 0.59
N SER A 53 0.08 -7.41 -0.39
CA SER A 53 -1.01 -8.39 -0.36
C SER A 53 -0.50 -9.81 -0.34
N ILE A 54 0.43 -10.17 -1.22
CA ILE A 54 1.05 -11.51 -1.27
C ILE A 54 1.72 -11.82 0.07
N TRP A 55 2.51 -10.90 0.61
CA TRP A 55 3.16 -11.11 1.89
C TRP A 55 2.16 -11.26 3.04
N THR A 56 1.08 -10.49 3.03
CA THR A 56 0.02 -10.60 4.03
C THR A 56 -0.65 -11.98 3.98
N VAL A 57 -0.88 -12.53 2.78
CA VAL A 57 -1.38 -13.91 2.63
C VAL A 57 -0.40 -14.93 3.21
N VAL A 58 0.90 -14.76 2.96
CA VAL A 58 1.94 -15.62 3.57
C VAL A 58 1.84 -15.56 5.10
N LEU A 59 1.75 -14.37 5.69
CA LEU A 59 1.60 -14.21 7.13
C LEU A 59 0.33 -14.88 7.67
N ILE A 60 -0.82 -14.76 6.98
CA ILE A 60 -2.05 -15.46 7.37
C ILE A 60 -1.82 -16.98 7.41
N ILE A 61 -1.28 -17.56 6.33
CA ILE A 61 -1.08 -19.02 6.22
C ILE A 61 -0.20 -19.54 7.37
N PHE A 62 0.92 -18.88 7.63
CA PHE A 62 1.82 -19.26 8.72
C PHE A 62 1.20 -18.99 10.11
N GLY A 63 0.43 -17.92 10.27
CA GLY A 63 -0.25 -17.57 11.52
C GLY A 63 -1.37 -18.55 11.89
N LEU A 64 -2.01 -19.19 10.91
CA LEU A 64 -3.01 -20.25 11.12
C LEU A 64 -2.38 -21.61 11.43
N ASN A 65 -1.07 -21.77 11.22
CA ASN A 65 -0.35 -23.04 11.40
C ASN A 65 0.77 -22.92 12.46
N PRO A 66 0.44 -22.69 13.74
CA PRO A 66 1.44 -22.47 14.81
C PRO A 66 2.31 -23.70 15.10
N GLN A 67 1.88 -24.90 14.67
CA GLN A 67 2.64 -26.15 14.78
C GLN A 67 3.88 -26.21 13.87
N TRP A 68 4.00 -25.31 12.89
CA TRP A 68 5.16 -25.27 12.02
C TRP A 68 6.36 -24.70 12.77
N LYS A 69 7.51 -25.39 12.72
CA LYS A 69 8.77 -24.95 13.37
C LYS A 69 9.38 -23.68 12.77
N HIS A 70 8.73 -23.07 11.79
CA HIS A 70 9.20 -21.87 11.12
C HIS A 70 9.12 -20.65 12.06
N PRO A 71 9.94 -19.59 11.89
CA PRO A 71 9.81 -18.37 12.69
C PRO A 71 8.58 -17.50 12.36
N LEU A 72 7.99 -17.66 11.16
CA LEU A 72 6.88 -16.83 10.66
C LEU A 72 5.56 -16.89 11.48
N PRO A 73 5.15 -18.00 12.11
CA PRO A 73 3.98 -18.04 12.98
C PRO A 73 4.13 -17.22 14.27
N LYS A 74 5.38 -16.84 14.62
CA LYS A 74 5.64 -16.10 15.87
C LYS A 74 5.12 -14.67 15.75
N PRO A 75 4.49 -14.12 16.81
CA PRO A 75 3.92 -12.77 16.79
C PRO A 75 4.95 -11.69 16.43
N GLY A 76 6.23 -11.88 16.79
CA GLY A 76 7.30 -10.97 16.40
C GLY A 76 7.48 -10.83 14.88
N ALA A 77 7.36 -11.92 14.12
CA ALA A 77 7.50 -11.86 12.66
C ALA A 77 6.36 -11.05 12.01
N HIS A 78 5.16 -11.17 12.55
CA HIS A 78 3.99 -10.40 12.14
C HIS A 78 4.16 -8.90 12.42
N VAL A 79 4.58 -8.54 13.64
CA VAL A 79 4.80 -7.15 14.04
C VAL A 79 5.91 -6.51 13.21
N THR A 80 7.05 -7.19 13.06
CA THR A 80 8.17 -6.69 12.25
C THR A 80 7.76 -6.51 10.80
N SER A 81 7.04 -7.48 10.22
CA SER A 81 6.55 -7.36 8.84
C SER A 81 5.64 -6.16 8.66
N THR A 82 4.63 -6.00 9.52
CA THR A 82 3.72 -4.85 9.45
C THR A 82 4.49 -3.54 9.59
N LEU A 83 5.42 -3.44 10.55
CA LEU A 83 6.22 -2.24 10.77
C LEU A 83 7.07 -1.87 9.53
N VAL A 84 7.75 -2.85 8.92
CA VAL A 84 8.54 -2.63 7.71
C VAL A 84 7.66 -2.15 6.56
N PHE A 85 6.51 -2.78 6.31
CA PHE A 85 5.59 -2.32 5.27
C PHE A 85 5.03 -0.93 5.56
N THR A 86 4.67 -0.62 6.80
CA THR A 86 4.22 0.72 7.19
C THR A 86 5.28 1.77 6.87
N ILE A 87 6.55 1.51 7.21
CA ILE A 87 7.65 2.42 6.90
C ILE A 87 7.79 2.62 5.38
N VAL A 88 7.77 1.54 4.60
CA VAL A 88 7.87 1.61 3.13
C VAL A 88 6.71 2.41 2.53
N TRP A 89 5.48 2.18 2.97
CA TRP A 89 4.30 2.91 2.53
C TRP A 89 4.35 4.39 2.90
N VAL A 90 4.85 4.74 4.09
CA VAL A 90 5.04 6.14 4.51
C VAL A 90 6.05 6.84 3.61
N PHE A 91 7.22 6.22 3.36
CA PHE A 91 8.21 6.80 2.45
C PHE A 91 7.68 6.96 1.03
N TYR A 92 6.97 5.96 0.52
CA TYR A 92 6.34 6.01 -0.79
C TYR A 92 5.28 7.12 -0.86
N GLY A 93 4.45 7.28 0.18
CA GLY A 93 3.45 8.35 0.28
C GLY A 93 4.08 9.74 0.28
N ILE A 94 5.15 9.95 1.05
CA ILE A 94 5.89 11.23 1.07
C ILE A 94 6.49 11.53 -0.31
N ALA A 95 7.14 10.56 -0.94
CA ALA A 95 7.73 10.72 -2.28
C ALA A 95 6.67 11.06 -3.33
N SER A 96 5.51 10.40 -3.26
CA SER A 96 4.37 10.65 -4.15
C SER A 96 3.79 12.05 -3.93
N ALA A 97 3.61 12.47 -2.68
CA ALA A 97 3.10 13.80 -2.33
C ALA A 97 4.04 14.91 -2.78
N ILE A 98 5.35 14.77 -2.56
CA ILE A 98 6.37 15.73 -3.04
C ILE A 98 6.28 15.85 -4.57
N SER A 99 6.21 14.73 -5.27
CA SER A 99 6.17 14.70 -6.73
C SER A 99 4.91 15.35 -7.29
N MET A 100 3.75 15.08 -6.69
CA MET A 100 2.50 15.77 -7.05
C MET A 100 2.55 17.27 -6.74
N SER A 101 3.09 17.67 -5.59
CA SER A 101 3.22 19.09 -5.21
C SER A 101 4.12 19.88 -6.16
N SER A 102 5.20 19.25 -6.65
CA SER A 102 6.15 19.87 -7.57
C SER A 102 5.50 20.18 -8.93
N LYS A 103 4.70 19.25 -9.46
CA LYS A 103 3.87 19.50 -10.64
C LYS A 103 2.88 20.63 -10.44
N CYS A 104 2.21 20.63 -9.28
CA CYS A 104 1.20 21.60 -8.94
C CYS A 104 1.73 23.04 -8.89
N ARG A 105 2.98 23.23 -8.45
CA ARG A 105 3.66 24.54 -8.48
C ARG A 105 4.10 24.96 -9.88
N HIS A 106 4.38 23.99 -10.76
CA HIS A 106 4.89 24.26 -12.10
C HIS A 106 3.77 24.56 -13.13
N ILE A 107 2.54 24.12 -12.84
CA ILE A 107 1.35 24.37 -13.65
C ILE A 107 0.45 25.31 -12.84
N GLN A 108 0.60 26.63 -13.00
CA GLN A 108 -0.31 27.63 -12.42
C GLN A 108 -1.74 27.37 -12.93
N GLY A 109 -2.54 26.61 -12.18
CA GLY A 109 -3.93 26.30 -12.54
C GLY A 109 -4.69 25.61 -11.41
N ASN A 110 -6.01 25.85 -11.36
CA ASN A 110 -6.97 25.47 -10.30
C ASN A 110 -7.01 23.99 -9.84
N TYR A 111 -6.18 23.11 -10.39
CA TYR A 111 -6.14 21.68 -10.05
C TYR A 111 -5.57 21.37 -8.66
N CYS A 112 -4.88 22.33 -8.03
CA CYS A 112 -4.27 22.16 -6.70
C CYS A 112 -5.22 22.41 -5.52
N ALA A 113 -6.46 22.87 -5.78
CA ALA A 113 -7.45 23.06 -4.71
C ALA A 113 -7.86 21.73 -4.05
N LEU A 114 -7.83 20.61 -4.79
CA LEU A 114 -8.11 19.28 -4.23
C LEU A 114 -6.93 18.68 -3.46
N ALA A 115 -5.69 19.03 -3.81
CA ALA A 115 -4.50 18.61 -3.03
C ALA A 115 -4.38 19.40 -1.71
N GLY A 116 -4.82 20.67 -1.69
CA GLY A 116 -4.93 21.46 -0.46
C GLY A 116 -6.08 21.04 0.47
N ALA A 117 -7.16 20.45 -0.07
CA ALA A 117 -8.32 20.04 0.72
C ALA A 117 -8.09 18.85 1.65
N PHE A 118 -7.00 18.10 1.49
CA PHE A 118 -6.59 17.02 2.41
C PHE A 118 -5.47 17.42 3.37
N THR A 119 -5.02 18.68 3.33
CA THR A 119 -3.99 19.23 4.23
C THR A 119 -4.47 20.47 5.01
N GLY A 120 -5.77 20.76 4.97
CA GLY A 120 -6.43 21.79 5.77
C GLY A 120 -7.36 21.20 6.81
#